data_AF-A0A3B1A577-F1
#
_entry.id   AF-A0A3B1A577-F1
#
_cell.length_a   1.000
_cell.length_b   1.000
_cell.length_c   1.000
_cell.angle_alpha   90.00
_cell.angle_beta   90.00
_cell.angle_gamma   90.00
#
_symmetry.space_group_name_H-M   'P 1'
#
loop_
_entity.id
_entity.type
_entity.pdbx_description
1 polymer ?
#
loop_
_entity_poly.entity_id
_entity_poly.type
_entity_poly.pdbx_seq_one_letter_code
_entity_poly.pdbx_strand_id
1 'polypeptide(L)'
;MKDSMINMMLAMMPYMKPFMWFGVAFVVIGVLLVVAQLAFKSNGNKGVAWSVWIAFISAIFFLAAQAAGIYLSMSPTVNFGDSSKFEFNLVSFWQIGLAFLVAAIILKVLGKSKQDTAS
;
A
#
# COMPACT_ATOMS: atom_id res chain seq x y z
N MET A 1 8.47 -8.37 -27.34
CA MET A 1 7.56 -8.43 -26.16
C MET A 1 8.17 -7.78 -24.93
N LYS A 2 9.41 -8.12 -24.55
CA LYS A 2 10.11 -7.47 -23.43
C LYS A 2 10.22 -5.95 -23.58
N ASP A 3 10.51 -5.45 -24.78
CA ASP A 3 10.62 -4.00 -25.03
C ASP A 3 9.29 -3.26 -24.83
N SER A 4 8.17 -3.89 -25.19
CA SER A 4 6.84 -3.35 -24.93
C SER A 4 6.53 -3.31 -23.43
N MET A 5 6.92 -4.33 -22.67
CA MET A 5 6.78 -4.35 -21.21
C MET A 5 7.66 -3.29 -20.53
N ILE A 6 8.88 -3.10 -21.02
CA ILE A 6 9.79 -2.07 -20.52
C ILE A 6 9.21 -0.68 -20.78
N ASN A 7 8.74 -0.41 -22.00
CA ASN A 7 8.10 0.87 -22.33
C ASN A 7 6.87 1.15 -21.46
N MET A 8 6.08 0.12 -21.18
CA MET A 8 4.94 0.24 -20.26
C MET A 8 5.39 0.53 -18.83
N MET A 9 6.42 -0.15 -18.33
CA MET A 9 6.97 0.11 -17.00
C MET A 9 7.47 1.55 -16.87
N LEU A 10 8.20 2.04 -17.88
CA LEU A 10 8.70 3.40 -17.93
C LEU A 10 7.56 4.43 -17.91
N ALA A 11 6.49 4.19 -18.67
CA ALA A 11 5.31 5.04 -18.70
C ALA A 11 4.56 5.06 -17.35
N MET A 12 4.64 3.98 -16.57
CA MET A 12 3.99 3.89 -15.25
C MET A 12 4.82 4.50 -14.11
N MET A 13 6.15 4.65 -14.26
CA MET A 13 7.04 5.15 -13.19
C MET A 13 6.58 6.48 -12.56
N PRO A 14 6.12 7.51 -13.30
CA PRO A 14 5.67 8.77 -12.70
C PRO A 14 4.46 8.60 -11.76
N TYR A 15 3.63 7.59 -12.01
CA TYR A 15 2.40 7.33 -11.26
C TYR A 15 2.62 6.44 -10.03
N MET A 16 3.77 5.77 -9.92
CA MET A 16 4.06 4.85 -8.81
C MET A 16 4.09 5.57 -7.45
N LYS A 17 4.70 6.76 -7.40
CA LYS A 17 4.73 7.60 -6.19
C LYS A 17 3.33 8.05 -5.76
N PRO A 18 2.51 8.71 -6.62
CA PRO A 18 1.13 9.04 -6.29
C PRO A 18 0.31 7.85 -5.82
N PHE A 19 0.41 6.69 -6.50
CA PHE A 19 -0.34 5.49 -6.15
C PHE A 19 0.04 4.95 -4.77
N MET A 20 1.33 4.92 -4.45
CA MET A 20 1.80 4.55 -3.12
C MET A 20 1.23 5.49 -2.05
N TRP A 21 1.33 6.81 -2.25
CA TRP A 21 0.79 7.79 -1.29
C TRP A 21 -0.72 7.69 -1.13
N PHE A 22 -1.45 7.37 -2.21
CA PHE A 22 -2.86 7.06 -2.14
C PHE A 22 -3.13 5.86 -1.22
N GLY A 23 -2.38 4.76 -1.36
CA GLY A 23 -2.47 3.62 -0.46
C GLY A 23 -2.18 4.01 0.99
N VAL A 24 -1.13 4.82 1.24
CA VAL A 24 -0.77 5.28 2.58
C VAL A 24 -1.91 6.09 3.21
N ALA A 25 -2.53 6.99 2.46
CA ALA A 25 -3.66 7.78 2.94
C ALA A 25 -4.82 6.89 3.42
N PHE A 26 -5.14 5.83 2.67
CA PHE A 26 -6.17 4.86 3.09
C PHE A 26 -5.78 4.04 4.30
N VAL A 27 -4.51 3.66 4.46
CA VAL A 27 -4.03 3.01 5.69
C VAL A 27 -4.22 3.95 6.89
N VAL A 28 -3.83 5.22 6.76
CA VAL A 28 -3.99 6.22 7.83
C VAL A 28 -5.47 6.42 8.18
N ILE A 29 -6.34 6.56 7.18
CA ILE A 29 -7.80 6.64 7.37
C ILE A 29 -8.31 5.39 8.09
N GLY A 30 -7.87 4.20 7.67
CA GLY A 30 -8.23 2.94 8.31
C GLY A 30 -7.83 2.90 9.79
N VAL A 31 -6.62 3.35 10.12
CA VAL A 31 -6.14 3.43 11.51
C VAL A 31 -7.00 4.40 12.32
N LEU A 32 -7.28 5.60 11.79
CA LEU A 32 -8.12 6.59 12.45
C LEU A 32 -9.54 6.06 12.70
N LEU A 33 -10.12 5.33 11.74
CA LEU A 33 -11.43 4.73 11.88
C LEU A 33 -11.44 3.63 12.95
N VAL A 34 -10.41 2.78 13.01
CA VAL A 34 -10.27 1.78 14.07
C VAL A 34 -10.16 2.48 15.44
N VAL A 35 -9.34 3.51 15.58
CA VAL A 35 -9.22 4.30 16.81
C VAL A 35 -10.55 4.94 17.20
N ALA A 36 -11.27 5.52 16.24
CA ALA A 36 -12.60 6.10 16.48
C ALA A 36 -13.63 5.05 16.90
N GLN A 37 -13.60 3.85 16.32
CA GLN A 37 -14.47 2.74 16.73
C GLN A 37 -14.18 2.27 18.16
N LEU A 38 -12.92 2.27 18.57
CA LEU A 38 -12.49 1.94 19.94
C LEU A 38 -12.92 3.03 20.93
N ALA A 39 -12.71 4.31 20.60
CA ALA A 39 -13.02 5.43 21.49
C ALA A 39 -14.52 5.72 21.62
N PHE A 40 -15.26 5.76 20.50
CA PHE A 40 -16.67 6.20 20.46
C PHE A 40 -17.68 5.05 20.45
N LYS A 41 -17.20 3.81 20.56
CA LYS A 41 -18.00 2.59 20.44
C LYS A 41 -18.84 2.48 19.15
N SER A 42 -18.52 3.21 18.08
CA SER A 42 -19.25 3.19 16.79
C SER A 42 -19.16 1.83 16.06
N ASN A 43 -20.18 1.52 15.25
CA ASN A 43 -20.33 0.32 14.41
C ASN A 43 -19.88 0.51 12.94
N GLY A 44 -19.08 1.54 12.65
CA GLY A 44 -18.68 1.93 11.29
C GLY A 44 -17.70 0.97 10.58
N ASN A 45 -18.06 -0.31 10.38
CA ASN A 45 -17.18 -1.36 9.87
C ASN A 45 -16.81 -1.20 8.38
N LYS A 46 -17.72 -0.63 7.57
CA LYS A 46 -17.51 -0.52 6.11
C LYS A 46 -16.25 0.26 5.73
N GLY A 47 -15.98 1.38 6.41
CA GLY A 47 -14.80 2.21 6.10
C GLY A 47 -13.47 1.52 6.40
N VAL A 48 -13.41 0.76 7.51
CA VAL A 48 -12.23 -0.07 7.84
C VAL A 48 -12.06 -1.19 6.82
N ALA A 49 -13.16 -1.86 6.42
CA ALA A 49 -13.12 -2.89 5.40
C ALA A 49 -12.60 -2.37 4.05
N TRP A 50 -13.03 -1.18 3.61
CA TRP A 50 -12.49 -0.52 2.41
C TRP A 50 -11.01 -0.20 2.54
N SER A 51 -10.59 0.30 3.70
CA SER A 51 -9.17 0.62 3.97
C SER A 51 -8.29 -0.63 3.93
N VAL A 52 -8.76 -1.74 4.52
CA VAL A 52 -8.10 -3.06 4.44
C VAL A 52 -7.99 -3.51 2.99
N TRP A 53 -9.06 -3.40 2.21
CA TRP A 53 -9.09 -3.89 0.83
C TRP A 53 -8.15 -3.09 -0.08
N ILE A 54 -8.15 -1.76 0.04
CA ILE A 54 -7.24 -0.89 -0.71
C ILE A 54 -5.78 -1.17 -0.33
N ALA A 55 -5.47 -1.25 0.97
CA ALA A 55 -4.12 -1.60 1.42
C ALA A 55 -3.67 -2.97 0.89
N PHE A 56 -4.56 -3.96 0.89
CA PHE A 56 -4.26 -5.29 0.36
C PHE A 56 -4.01 -5.28 -1.15
N ILE A 57 -4.80 -4.55 -1.94
CA ILE A 57 -4.58 -4.41 -3.38
C ILE A 57 -3.25 -3.69 -3.66
N SER A 58 -2.96 -2.61 -2.94
CA SER A 58 -1.67 -1.93 -3.05
C SER A 58 -0.51 -2.89 -2.74
N ALA A 59 -0.64 -3.74 -1.72
CA ALA A 59 0.36 -4.76 -1.40
C ALA A 59 0.60 -5.72 -2.58
N ILE A 60 -0.46 -6.31 -3.12
CA ILE A 60 -0.37 -7.23 -4.27
C ILE A 60 0.27 -6.53 -5.46
N PHE A 61 -0.15 -5.30 -5.76
CA PHE A 61 0.37 -4.52 -6.87
C PHE A 61 1.88 -4.31 -6.77
N PHE A 62 2.40 -3.86 -5.62
CA PHE A 62 3.83 -3.62 -5.44
C PHE A 62 4.65 -4.91 -5.47
N LEU A 63 4.13 -6.01 -4.90
CA LEU A 63 4.80 -7.32 -4.96
C LEU A 63 4.82 -7.88 -6.39
N ALA A 64 3.72 -7.74 -7.14
CA ALA A 64 3.66 -8.15 -8.54
C ALA A 64 4.59 -7.30 -9.42
N ALA A 65 4.64 -5.99 -9.18
CA ALA A 65 5.56 -5.10 -9.87
C ALA A 65 7.04 -5.43 -9.56
N GLN A 66 7.36 -5.83 -8.32
CA GLN A 66 8.68 -6.36 -7.99
C GLN A 66 9.00 -7.61 -8.81
N ALA A 67 8.09 -8.58 -8.86
CA ALA A 67 8.28 -9.83 -9.60
C ALA A 67 8.47 -9.56 -11.11
N ALA A 68 7.68 -8.66 -11.68
CA ALA A 68 7.82 -8.23 -13.07
C ALA A 68 9.17 -7.54 -13.33
N GLY A 69 9.63 -6.68 -12.41
CA GLY A 69 10.95 -6.07 -12.49
C GLY A 69 12.07 -7.11 -12.50
N ILE A 70 12.03 -8.08 -11.58
CA ILE A 70 12.99 -9.19 -11.51
C ILE A 70 13.01 -9.98 -12.83
N TYR A 71 11.83 -10.30 -13.38
CA TYR A 71 11.71 -10.99 -14.68
C TYR A 71 12.35 -10.21 -15.85
N LEU A 72 12.28 -8.87 -15.79
CA LEU A 72 12.92 -7.98 -16.76
C LEU A 72 14.38 -7.63 -16.42
N SER A 73 14.96 -8.25 -15.38
CA SER A 73 16.31 -7.94 -14.88
C SER A 73 16.48 -6.47 -14.45
N MET A 74 15.42 -5.88 -13.93
CA MET A 74 15.37 -4.52 -13.38
C MET A 74 15.12 -4.56 -11.87
N SER A 75 15.65 -3.55 -11.16
CA SER A 75 15.45 -3.37 -9.71
C SER A 75 14.43 -2.26 -9.46
N PRO A 76 13.13 -2.57 -9.35
CA PRO A 76 12.10 -1.56 -9.20
C PRO A 76 12.12 -0.93 -7.80
N THR A 77 12.31 0.39 -7.76
CA THR A 77 12.42 1.18 -6.53
C THR A 77 11.68 2.51 -6.65
N VAL A 78 11.18 3.04 -5.52
CA VAL A 78 10.66 4.40 -5.42
C VAL A 78 11.73 5.29 -4.77
N ASN A 79 12.07 6.44 -5.39
CA ASN A 79 12.95 7.43 -4.77
C ASN A 79 12.17 8.37 -3.84
N PHE A 80 12.37 8.25 -2.53
CA PHE A 80 11.78 9.15 -1.54
C PHE A 80 12.60 10.40 -1.25
N GLY A 81 13.81 10.51 -1.79
CA GLY A 81 14.66 11.68 -1.62
C GLY A 81 14.27 12.86 -2.50
N ASP A 82 14.77 14.03 -2.15
CA ASP A 82 14.60 15.26 -2.91
C ASP A 82 15.59 15.29 -4.09
N SER A 83 15.07 15.12 -5.31
CA SER A 83 15.87 15.15 -6.52
C SER A 83 16.51 16.52 -6.80
N SER A 84 15.99 17.60 -6.22
CA SER A 84 16.59 18.93 -6.33
C SER A 84 17.85 19.11 -5.47
N LYS A 85 18.04 18.22 -4.48
CA LYS A 85 19.18 18.21 -3.55
C LYS A 85 20.10 17.00 -3.71
N PHE A 86 19.91 16.21 -4.78
CA PHE A 86 20.65 14.96 -5.03
C PHE A 86 20.52 13.93 -3.89
N GLU A 87 19.42 13.96 -3.14
CA GLU A 87 19.13 12.95 -2.13
C GLU A 87 18.41 11.77 -2.78
N PHE A 88 18.97 10.57 -2.61
CA PHE A 88 18.41 9.34 -3.15
C PHE A 88 18.09 8.39 -2.00
N ASN A 89 16.80 8.30 -1.66
CA ASN A 89 16.30 7.32 -0.71
C ASN A 89 15.46 6.28 -1.49
N LEU A 90 16.14 5.31 -2.09
CA LEU A 90 15.52 4.29 -2.93
C LEU A 90 14.98 3.17 -2.04
N VAL A 91 13.66 3.02 -2.02
CA VAL A 91 12.99 1.93 -1.31
C VAL A 91 12.47 0.93 -2.34
N SER A 92 12.76 -0.36 -2.12
CA SER A 92 12.35 -1.42 -3.04
C SER A 92 10.85 -1.68 -2.97
N PHE A 93 10.24 -2.03 -4.10
CA PHE A 93 8.79 -2.26 -4.14
C PHE A 93 8.34 -3.38 -3.22
N TRP A 94 9.14 -4.43 -3.03
CA TRP A 94 8.79 -5.49 -2.07
C TRP A 94 8.65 -4.98 -0.63
N GLN A 95 9.47 -4.01 -0.21
CA GLN A 95 9.39 -3.42 1.13
C GLN A 95 8.07 -2.65 1.28
N ILE A 96 7.71 -1.87 0.26
CA ILE A 96 6.44 -1.13 0.20
C ILE A 96 5.25 -2.11 0.22
N GLY A 97 5.31 -3.16 -0.59
CA GLY A 97 4.27 -4.19 -0.67
C GLY A 97 4.07 -4.92 0.65
N LEU A 98 5.16 -5.33 1.31
CA LEU A 98 5.08 -5.95 2.64
C LEU A 98 4.53 -4.99 3.71
N ALA A 99 4.94 -3.71 3.69
CA ALA A 99 4.41 -2.73 4.63
C ALA A 99 2.88 -2.60 4.49
N PHE A 100 2.37 -2.53 3.26
CA PHE A 100 0.93 -2.52 3.00
C PHE A 100 0.24 -3.83 3.42
N LEU A 101 0.86 -4.98 3.17
CA LEU A 101 0.30 -6.27 3.55
C LEU A 101 0.15 -6.37 5.08
N VAL A 102 1.21 -6.00 5.81
CA VAL A 102 1.21 -5.98 7.28
C VAL A 102 0.15 -5.00 7.79
N ALA A 103 0.08 -3.79 7.23
CA ALA A 103 -0.94 -2.82 7.60
C ALA A 103 -2.37 -3.35 7.37
N ALA A 104 -2.63 -3.99 6.24
CA ALA A 104 -3.93 -4.59 5.92
C ALA A 104 -4.31 -5.70 6.92
N ILE A 105 -3.35 -6.55 7.31
CA ILE A 105 -3.56 -7.61 8.31
C ILE A 105 -3.88 -6.98 9.68
N ILE A 106 -3.10 -5.99 10.13
CA ILE A 106 -3.32 -5.31 11.40
C ILE A 106 -4.72 -4.67 11.43
N LEU A 107 -5.07 -3.89 10.39
CA LEU A 107 -6.39 -3.26 10.29
C LEU A 107 -7.53 -4.27 10.30
N LYS A 108 -7.36 -5.42 9.63
CA LYS A 108 -8.36 -6.50 9.62
C LYS A 108 -8.55 -7.13 11.00
N VAL A 109 -7.45 -7.41 11.70
CA VAL A 109 -7.51 -8.02 13.05
C VAL A 109 -8.17 -7.06 14.03
N LEU A 110 -7.75 -5.79 14.05
CA LEU A 110 -8.30 -4.78 14.95
C LEU A 110 -9.77 -4.44 14.62
N GLY A 111 -10.14 -4.41 13.34
CA GLY A 111 -11.51 -4.16 12.90
C GLY A 111 -12.49 -5.29 13.23
N LYS A 112 -12.02 -6.55 13.27
CA LYS A 112 -12.89 -7.72 13.53
C LYS A 112 -13.23 -7.90 15.02
N SER A 113 -12.32 -7.55 15.93
CA SER A 113 -12.41 -7.77 17.38
C SER A 113 -13.72 -7.30 18.03
N LYS A 114 -14.47 -6.39 17.41
CA LYS A 114 -15.67 -5.80 17.98
C LYS A 114 -16.99 -6.38 17.46
N GLN A 115 -16.94 -7.05 16.31
CA GLN A 115 -18.13 -7.67 15.71
C GLN A 115 -18.59 -8.90 16.51
N ASP A 116 -17.65 -9.61 17.14
CA ASP A 116 -17.91 -10.83 17.93
C ASP A 116 -18.37 -10.55 19.37
N THR A 117 -18.22 -9.32 19.88
CA THR A 117 -18.69 -8.90 21.23
C THR A 117 -20.07 -8.23 21.23
N ALA A 118 -20.64 -7.98 20.06
CA ALA A 118 -21.93 -7.29 19.91
C ALA A 118 -23.07 -8.21 19.43
N SER A 119 -22.79 -9.51 19.28
CA SER A 119 -23.74 -10.61 19.01
C SER A 119 -23.97 -11.42 20.28
#